data_AF-A0A644ZVN3-F1
#
_entry.id   AF-A0A644ZVN3-F1
#
_cell.length_a   1.000
_cell.length_b   1.000
_cell.length_c   1.000
_cell.angle_alpha   90.00
_cell.angle_beta   90.00
_cell.angle_gamma   90.00
#
_symmetry.space_group_name_H-M   'P 1'
#
loop_
_entity.id
_entity.type
_entity.pdbx_description
1 polymer ?
#
loop_
_entity_poly.entity_id
_entity_poly.type
_entity_poly.pdbx_seq_one_letter_code
_entity_poly.pdbx_strand_id
1 'polypeptide(L)'
;MIGQDFSEITTTLGNLEAKRTSTNPNMSAVIVHMFNELRLQPKDTIAVNFSGSFPALNIAVMCAIEKMNLEPIIISSIGSSTHGANDTELTYLDMENYLYNEGLITNRSSYFSVGGMYDIGQEMNPETRDKIVKRLRNYGYKLLYDDDLIHNINARYDIYNSVNDVKCFVNVGGNDASFGDSNVMVYVDGGIITELPNKDDSTGLIQLFLKDSKPAIHILNIKSLAAKYGLPVDPLPLPSVGEGGVYNTYKYNKILAAALVVAAFVLLYEIYFINKNNE
;
A
#
# COMPACT_ATOMS: atom_id res chain seq x y z
N MET A 1 14.52 -0.99 -10.12
CA MET A 1 13.12 -1.10 -9.66
C MET A 1 12.36 -2.27 -10.29
N ILE A 2 12.77 -2.76 -11.46
CA ILE A 2 12.28 -4.02 -12.04
C ILE A 2 13.39 -5.05 -11.87
N GLY A 3 13.11 -6.15 -11.16
CA GLY A 3 14.07 -7.22 -10.92
C GLY A 3 14.04 -8.31 -11.99
N GLN A 4 14.58 -9.46 -11.61
CA GLN A 4 14.76 -10.63 -12.46
C GLN A 4 13.44 -11.39 -12.64
N ASP A 5 13.33 -12.16 -13.72
CA ASP A 5 12.19 -13.07 -13.95
C ASP A 5 12.08 -14.10 -12.82
N PHE A 6 13.21 -14.59 -12.30
CA PHE A 6 13.28 -15.51 -11.17
C PHE A 6 14.61 -15.37 -10.42
N SER A 7 14.59 -15.68 -9.13
CA SER A 7 15.74 -15.75 -8.23
C SER A 7 15.42 -16.73 -7.09
N GLU A 8 16.40 -17.04 -6.27
CA GLU A 8 16.22 -17.91 -5.10
C GLU A 8 15.38 -17.30 -3.95
N ILE A 9 15.04 -16.01 -4.03
CA ILE A 9 14.12 -15.32 -3.10
C ILE A 9 12.79 -14.93 -3.76
N THR A 10 12.52 -15.44 -4.96
CA THR A 10 11.24 -15.24 -5.64
C THR A 10 10.16 -16.10 -4.97
N THR A 11 9.13 -15.47 -4.43
CA THR A 11 8.07 -16.14 -3.65
C THR A 11 6.80 -16.38 -4.45
N THR A 12 6.52 -15.52 -5.43
CA THR A 12 5.24 -15.51 -6.16
C THR A 12 5.42 -15.00 -7.58
N LEU A 13 4.46 -15.30 -8.46
CA LEU A 13 4.39 -14.74 -9.80
C LEU A 13 3.86 -13.32 -9.77
N GLY A 14 4.60 -12.38 -10.35
CA GLY A 14 4.20 -10.99 -10.57
C GLY A 14 3.84 -10.72 -12.03
N ASN A 15 2.93 -9.76 -12.24
CA ASN A 15 2.60 -9.25 -13.57
C ASN A 15 3.54 -8.08 -13.95
N LEU A 16 4.31 -8.23 -15.02
CA LEU A 16 5.32 -7.23 -15.44
C LEU A 16 4.74 -5.84 -15.70
N GLU A 17 3.58 -5.74 -16.36
CA GLU A 17 2.90 -4.46 -16.60
C GLU A 17 2.56 -3.76 -15.28
N ALA A 18 2.09 -4.49 -14.27
CA ALA A 18 1.82 -3.93 -12.95
C ALA A 18 3.12 -3.43 -12.28
N LYS A 19 4.25 -4.12 -12.47
CA LYS A 19 5.55 -3.69 -11.95
C LYS A 19 6.02 -2.41 -12.63
N ARG A 20 5.92 -2.30 -13.95
CA ARG A 20 6.25 -1.08 -14.70
C ARG A 20 5.29 0.07 -14.39
N THR A 21 4.00 -0.21 -14.22
CA THR A 21 3.02 0.78 -13.74
C THR A 21 3.44 1.35 -12.38
N SER A 22 3.96 0.49 -11.50
CA SER A 22 4.39 0.87 -10.16
C SER A 22 5.61 1.80 -10.14
N THR A 23 6.40 1.87 -11.23
CA THR A 23 7.55 2.78 -11.33
C THR A 23 7.18 4.19 -11.75
N ASN A 24 5.90 4.49 -11.96
CA ASN A 24 5.43 5.85 -12.17
C ASN A 24 5.67 6.69 -10.89
N PRO A 25 6.50 7.75 -10.94
CA PRO A 25 6.86 8.52 -9.74
C PRO A 25 5.64 9.20 -9.08
N ASN A 26 4.56 9.44 -9.84
CA ASN A 26 3.33 10.05 -9.34
C ASN A 26 2.51 9.12 -8.45
N MET A 27 2.90 7.85 -8.29
CA MET A 27 2.33 6.97 -7.26
C MET A 27 2.49 7.55 -5.85
N SER A 28 3.56 8.32 -5.58
CA SER A 28 3.74 9.01 -4.30
C SER A 28 2.61 10.01 -4.01
N ALA A 29 2.12 10.72 -5.03
CA ALA A 29 0.97 11.62 -4.91
C ALA A 29 -0.34 10.86 -4.65
N VAL A 30 -0.47 9.63 -5.18
CA VAL A 30 -1.61 8.75 -4.87
C VAL A 30 -1.60 8.38 -3.38
N ILE A 31 -0.43 8.08 -2.81
CA ILE A 31 -0.30 7.76 -1.39
C ILE A 31 -0.64 8.99 -0.54
N VAL A 32 -0.12 10.17 -0.90
CA VAL A 32 -0.47 11.45 -0.24
C VAL A 32 -1.97 11.72 -0.31
N HIS A 33 -2.62 11.41 -1.44
CA HIS A 33 -4.07 11.55 -1.57
C HIS A 33 -4.81 10.65 -0.57
N MET A 34 -4.42 9.38 -0.45
CA MET A 34 -5.03 8.45 0.51
C MET A 34 -4.80 8.87 1.96
N PHE A 35 -3.59 9.32 2.30
CA PHE A 35 -3.29 9.87 3.63
C PHE A 35 -4.15 11.11 3.95
N ASN A 36 -4.36 12.00 2.99
CA ASN A 36 -5.24 13.17 3.15
C ASN A 36 -6.72 12.78 3.29
N GLU A 37 -7.18 11.76 2.56
CA GLU A 37 -8.55 11.24 2.67
C GLU A 37 -8.80 10.65 4.07
N LEU A 38 -7.81 9.99 4.64
CA LEU A 38 -7.78 9.55 6.04
C LEU A 38 -7.55 10.69 7.04
N ARG A 39 -7.30 11.91 6.57
CA ARG A 39 -7.07 13.12 7.36
C ARG A 39 -5.87 13.02 8.31
N LEU A 40 -4.85 12.24 7.94
CA LEU A 40 -3.62 12.13 8.70
C LEU A 40 -2.96 13.52 8.83
N GLN A 41 -2.49 13.82 10.03
CA GLN A 41 -1.83 15.06 10.39
C GLN A 41 -0.33 14.82 10.57
N PRO A 42 0.51 15.87 10.42
CA PRO A 42 1.91 15.79 10.81
C PRO A 42 2.07 15.24 12.24
N LYS A 43 3.01 14.31 12.40
CA LYS A 43 3.34 13.54 13.61
C LYS A 43 2.38 12.42 13.97
N ASP A 44 1.36 12.16 13.16
CA ASP A 44 0.56 10.94 13.33
C ASP A 44 1.42 9.70 13.12
N THR A 45 1.27 8.73 14.02
CA THR A 45 1.96 7.44 13.94
C THR A 45 1.22 6.52 12.98
N ILE A 46 1.93 5.87 12.06
CA ILE A 46 1.36 4.87 11.15
C ILE A 46 2.16 3.57 11.19
N ALA A 47 1.47 2.44 11.01
CA ALA A 47 2.10 1.14 10.86
C ALA A 47 2.31 0.82 9.38
N VAL A 48 3.50 0.37 9.00
CA VAL A 48 3.87 0.17 7.59
C VAL A 48 4.49 -1.20 7.40
N ASN A 49 3.84 -2.00 6.57
CA ASN A 49 4.26 -3.35 6.20
C ASN A 49 4.64 -3.39 4.72
N PHE A 50 5.91 -3.63 4.44
CA PHE A 50 6.43 -3.72 3.09
C PHE A 50 6.79 -5.15 2.71
N SER A 51 6.57 -5.48 1.46
CA SER A 51 7.18 -6.65 0.82
C SER A 51 8.21 -6.24 -0.22
N GLY A 52 9.10 -7.15 -0.61
CA GLY A 52 10.04 -6.94 -1.71
C GLY A 52 9.38 -6.83 -3.08
N SER A 53 8.09 -7.16 -3.21
CA SER A 53 7.41 -7.25 -4.50
C SER A 53 7.32 -5.93 -5.27
N PHE A 54 7.13 -4.79 -4.60
CA PHE A 54 6.96 -3.50 -5.26
C PHE A 54 7.89 -2.44 -4.66
N PRO A 55 9.21 -2.52 -4.91
CA PRO A 55 10.17 -1.62 -4.31
C PRO A 55 9.91 -0.15 -4.67
N ALA A 56 9.35 0.13 -5.86
CA ALA A 56 9.00 1.48 -6.28
C ALA A 56 7.85 2.07 -5.46
N LEU A 57 6.89 1.24 -5.04
CA LEU A 57 5.78 1.68 -4.21
C LEU A 57 6.20 1.82 -2.75
N ASN A 58 7.10 0.97 -2.26
CA ASN A 58 7.68 1.16 -0.94
C ASN A 58 8.37 2.54 -0.86
N ILE A 59 9.21 2.89 -1.84
CA ILE A 59 9.83 4.22 -1.93
C ILE A 59 8.77 5.32 -2.05
N ALA A 60 7.73 5.14 -2.87
CA ALA A 60 6.65 6.11 -3.01
C ALA A 60 5.92 6.37 -1.68
N VAL A 61 5.70 5.33 -0.87
CA VAL A 61 5.14 5.43 0.49
C VAL A 61 6.11 6.18 1.40
N MET A 62 7.41 5.86 1.39
CA MET A 62 8.42 6.57 2.17
C MET A 62 8.44 8.07 1.85
N CYS A 63 8.42 8.43 0.57
CA CYS A 63 8.35 9.83 0.14
C CYS A 63 7.06 10.52 0.63
N ALA A 64 5.92 9.84 0.61
CA ALA A 64 4.66 10.39 1.09
C ALA A 64 4.65 10.60 2.61
N ILE A 65 5.20 9.64 3.36
CA ILE A 65 5.37 9.71 4.82
C ILE A 65 6.20 10.93 5.19
N GLU A 66 7.37 11.10 4.58
CA GLU A 66 8.26 12.22 4.85
C GLU A 66 7.65 13.54 4.42
N LYS A 67 6.98 13.58 3.25
CA LYS A 67 6.32 14.79 2.77
C LYS A 67 5.21 15.27 3.71
N MET A 68 4.50 14.34 4.35
CA MET A 68 3.43 14.63 5.31
C MET A 68 3.93 14.70 6.76
N ASN A 69 5.24 14.51 6.99
CA ASN A 69 5.85 14.49 8.32
C ASN A 69 5.14 13.51 9.27
N LEU A 70 4.86 12.29 8.80
CA LEU A 70 4.28 11.20 9.59
C LEU A 70 5.39 10.41 10.30
N GLU A 71 5.03 9.70 11.37
CA GLU A 71 5.96 8.89 12.19
C GLU A 71 5.71 7.39 11.92
N PRO A 72 6.52 6.73 11.06
CA PRO A 72 6.23 5.36 10.66
C PRO A 72 6.88 4.32 11.58
N ILE A 73 6.16 3.24 11.86
CA ILE A 73 6.74 1.98 12.36
C ILE A 73 6.80 1.03 11.17
N ILE A 74 8.01 0.74 10.68
CA ILE A 74 8.19 0.02 9.41
C ILE A 74 8.76 -1.37 9.64
N ILE A 75 8.11 -2.38 9.05
CA ILE A 75 8.56 -3.76 8.96
C ILE A 75 8.53 -4.19 7.49
N SER A 76 9.66 -4.65 6.97
CA SER A 76 9.79 -5.10 5.58
C SER A 76 10.15 -6.57 5.48
N SER A 77 9.71 -7.26 4.42
CA SER A 77 10.13 -8.63 4.16
C SER A 77 11.16 -8.73 3.02
N ILE A 78 12.02 -9.76 3.08
CA ILE A 78 13.01 -10.07 2.03
C ILE A 78 12.31 -10.52 0.74
N GLY A 79 11.34 -11.42 0.88
CA GLY A 79 10.69 -12.10 -0.22
C GLY A 79 10.04 -11.14 -1.21
N SER A 80 10.17 -11.48 -2.49
CA SER A 80 9.67 -10.68 -3.59
C SER A 80 9.02 -11.56 -4.65
N SER A 81 7.98 -11.06 -5.33
CA SER A 81 7.51 -11.70 -6.55
C SER A 81 8.55 -11.61 -7.68
N THR A 82 8.29 -12.30 -8.79
CA THR A 82 9.00 -12.05 -10.05
C THR A 82 8.98 -10.57 -10.39
N HIS A 83 10.08 -10.08 -10.95
CA HIS A 83 10.31 -8.69 -11.34
C HIS A 83 10.23 -7.64 -10.20
N GLY A 84 10.10 -8.05 -8.93
CA GLY A 84 10.22 -7.16 -7.78
C GLY A 84 11.67 -6.94 -7.35
N ALA A 85 11.95 -6.66 -6.08
CA ALA A 85 13.31 -6.60 -5.54
C ALA A 85 13.83 -8.01 -5.20
N ASN A 86 13.88 -8.87 -6.22
CA ASN A 86 14.27 -10.27 -6.08
C ASN A 86 15.74 -10.52 -6.44
N ASP A 87 16.58 -9.49 -6.52
CA ASP A 87 18.03 -9.71 -6.64
C ASP A 87 18.58 -10.10 -5.26
N THR A 88 19.27 -11.24 -5.16
CA THR A 88 19.80 -11.75 -3.88
C THR A 88 20.89 -10.85 -3.31
N GLU A 89 21.52 -10.02 -4.13
CA GLU A 89 22.52 -9.03 -3.71
C GLU A 89 21.95 -7.62 -3.53
N LEU A 90 20.69 -7.40 -3.91
CA LEU A 90 20.02 -6.10 -3.83
C LEU A 90 18.52 -6.25 -3.53
N THR A 91 18.19 -6.69 -2.32
CA THR A 91 16.81 -6.75 -1.83
C THR A 91 16.26 -5.34 -1.59
N TYR A 92 14.95 -5.19 -1.36
CA TYR A 92 14.39 -3.89 -0.99
C TYR A 92 15.06 -3.31 0.27
N LEU A 93 15.41 -4.15 1.25
CA LEU A 93 16.09 -3.70 2.47
C LEU A 93 17.54 -3.25 2.20
N ASP A 94 18.22 -3.81 1.20
CA ASP A 94 19.50 -3.30 0.74
C ASP A 94 19.34 -1.90 0.10
N MET A 95 18.30 -1.72 -0.75
CA MET A 95 17.96 -0.43 -1.36
C MET A 95 17.60 0.63 -0.30
N GLU A 96 16.74 0.27 0.66
CA GLU A 96 16.32 1.15 1.77
C GLU A 96 17.53 1.57 2.61
N ASN A 97 18.40 0.63 2.99
CA ASN A 97 19.59 0.93 3.77
C ASN A 97 20.53 1.89 3.02
N TYR A 98 20.72 1.69 1.72
CA TYR A 98 21.50 2.61 0.88
C TYR A 98 20.90 4.02 0.87
N LEU A 99 19.61 4.15 0.57
CA LEU A 99 18.93 5.45 0.54
C LEU A 99 18.98 6.17 1.90
N TYR A 100 18.84 5.43 2.99
CA TYR A 100 18.92 5.96 4.35
C TYR A 100 20.33 6.48 4.67
N ASN A 101 21.37 5.71 4.33
CA ASN A 101 22.76 6.11 4.61
C ASN A 101 23.21 7.30 3.75
N GLU A 102 22.67 7.44 2.54
CA GLU A 102 22.89 8.63 1.70
C GLU A 102 22.05 9.85 2.13
N GLY A 103 21.18 9.71 3.14
CA GLY A 103 20.31 10.79 3.63
C GLY A 103 19.19 11.17 2.66
N LEU A 104 18.85 10.29 1.71
CA LEU A 104 17.76 10.49 0.75
C LEU A 104 16.38 10.16 1.35
N ILE A 105 16.37 9.34 2.39
CA ILE A 105 15.22 9.09 3.26
C ILE A 105 15.69 9.19 4.71
N THR A 106 14.82 9.66 5.60
CA THR A 106 15.09 9.81 7.04
C THR A 106 14.49 8.70 7.88
N ASN A 107 13.65 7.85 7.28
CA ASN A 107 13.03 6.70 7.93
C ASN A 107 13.53 5.39 7.30
N ARG A 108 13.51 4.31 8.06
CA ARG A 108 13.85 2.95 7.58
C ARG A 108 13.17 1.88 8.43
N SER A 109 13.14 0.66 7.93
CA SER A 109 12.64 -0.51 8.66
C SER A 109 13.40 -0.70 9.98
N SER A 110 12.65 -0.91 11.06
CA SER A 110 13.23 -1.29 12.36
C SER A 110 13.35 -2.80 12.50
N TYR A 111 12.39 -3.52 11.91
CA TYR A 111 12.35 -4.97 11.85
C TYR A 111 12.26 -5.43 10.40
N PHE A 112 12.65 -6.67 10.17
CA PHE A 112 12.39 -7.35 8.93
C PHE A 112 11.98 -8.80 9.15
N SER A 113 11.22 -9.38 8.22
CA SER A 113 10.96 -10.81 8.15
C SER A 113 11.53 -11.41 6.88
N VAL A 114 11.46 -12.73 6.77
CA VAL A 114 11.82 -13.40 5.52
C VAL A 114 10.74 -13.14 4.46
N GLY A 115 9.46 -13.13 4.83
CA GLY A 115 8.37 -13.09 3.84
C GLY A 115 8.18 -14.45 3.19
N GLY A 116 7.53 -14.48 2.03
CA GLY A 116 7.20 -15.74 1.38
C GLY A 116 6.21 -16.57 2.17
N MET A 117 6.20 -17.88 1.93
CA MET A 117 5.27 -18.81 2.54
C MET A 117 5.46 -18.84 4.05
N TYR A 118 4.35 -18.62 4.77
CA TYR A 118 4.29 -18.51 6.24
C TYR A 118 5.20 -17.42 6.83
N ASP A 119 5.62 -16.44 6.02
CA ASP A 119 6.56 -15.37 6.39
C ASP A 119 7.96 -15.82 6.83
N ILE A 120 8.27 -17.12 6.68
CA ILE A 120 9.59 -17.75 6.95
C ILE A 120 10.35 -18.12 5.68
N GLY A 121 9.76 -17.88 4.51
CA GLY A 121 10.32 -18.19 3.19
C GLY A 121 10.57 -19.68 3.01
N GLN A 122 9.59 -20.52 3.35
CA GLN A 122 9.72 -21.98 3.28
C GLN A 122 10.10 -22.48 1.87
N GLU A 123 9.70 -21.74 0.85
CA GLU A 123 9.98 -21.99 -0.56
C GLU A 123 11.35 -21.49 -1.04
N MET A 124 12.06 -20.67 -0.25
CA MET A 124 13.34 -20.08 -0.64
C MET A 124 14.50 -21.05 -0.46
N ASN A 125 15.60 -20.83 -1.19
CA ASN A 125 16.85 -21.53 -0.91
C ASN A 125 17.35 -21.15 0.50
N PRO A 126 17.53 -22.12 1.44
CA PRO A 126 17.92 -21.82 2.81
C PRO A 126 19.29 -21.13 2.92
N GLU A 127 20.27 -21.54 2.10
CA GLU A 127 21.61 -20.95 2.14
C GLU A 127 21.59 -19.48 1.72
N THR A 128 20.84 -19.16 0.67
CA THR A 128 20.70 -17.79 0.17
C THR A 128 19.89 -16.93 1.12
N ARG A 129 18.78 -17.45 1.66
CA ARG A 129 18.01 -16.80 2.72
C ARG A 129 18.89 -16.45 3.91
N ASP A 130 19.67 -17.40 4.42
CA ASP A 130 20.49 -17.21 5.62
C ASP A 130 21.64 -16.21 5.38
N LYS A 131 22.21 -16.19 4.17
CA LYS A 131 23.18 -15.16 3.74
C LYS A 131 22.57 -13.76 3.79
N ILE A 132 21.37 -13.57 3.23
CA ILE A 132 20.66 -12.28 3.22
C ILE A 132 20.28 -11.87 4.65
N VAL A 133 19.70 -12.77 5.45
CA VAL A 133 19.37 -12.52 6.86
C VAL A 133 20.60 -12.05 7.63
N LYS A 134 21.74 -12.71 7.46
CA LYS A 134 23.01 -12.31 8.09
C LYS A 134 23.45 -10.91 7.63
N ARG A 135 23.38 -10.62 6.32
CA ARG A 135 23.72 -9.31 5.75
C ARG A 135 22.85 -8.19 6.35
N LEU A 136 21.53 -8.38 6.40
CA LEU A 136 20.59 -7.38 6.93
C LEU A 136 20.74 -7.17 8.44
N ARG A 137 21.03 -8.22 9.20
CA ARG A 137 21.35 -8.07 10.64
C ARG A 137 22.63 -7.24 10.85
N ASN A 138 23.62 -7.36 9.97
CA ASN A 138 24.84 -6.55 10.03
C ASN A 138 24.57 -5.06 9.71
N TYR A 139 23.53 -4.75 8.93
CA TYR A 139 23.06 -3.36 8.74
C TYR A 139 22.27 -2.81 9.95
N GLY A 140 22.04 -3.61 10.99
CA GLY A 140 21.33 -3.21 12.21
C GLY A 140 19.82 -3.49 12.22
N TYR A 141 19.28 -4.15 11.19
CA TYR A 141 17.88 -4.55 11.18
C TYR A 141 17.62 -5.72 12.15
N LYS A 142 16.47 -5.71 12.83
CA LYS A 142 16.07 -6.79 13.75
C LYS A 142 15.20 -7.82 13.02
N LEU A 143 15.61 -9.09 13.03
CA LEU A 143 14.79 -10.15 12.47
C LEU A 143 13.57 -10.40 13.36
N LEU A 144 12.37 -10.31 12.78
CA LEU A 144 11.12 -10.83 13.31
C LEU A 144 10.91 -12.22 12.70
N TYR A 145 10.86 -13.23 13.57
CA TYR A 145 10.73 -14.62 13.17
C TYR A 145 9.90 -15.38 14.20
N ASP A 146 8.91 -16.11 13.71
CA ASP A 146 8.14 -17.12 14.41
C ASP A 146 7.78 -18.19 13.35
N ASP A 147 7.81 -19.47 13.73
CA ASP A 147 7.51 -20.58 12.82
C ASP A 147 6.02 -20.84 12.65
N ASP A 148 5.18 -20.24 13.50
CA ASP A 148 3.74 -20.15 13.31
C ASP A 148 3.34 -18.78 12.74
N LEU A 149 2.65 -18.79 11.60
CA LEU A 149 2.24 -17.56 10.90
C LEU A 149 1.34 -16.67 11.77
N ILE A 150 0.43 -17.26 12.55
CA ILE A 150 -0.53 -16.51 13.36
C ILE A 150 0.19 -15.87 14.55
N HIS A 151 1.12 -16.58 15.19
CA HIS A 151 1.99 -16.01 16.20
C HIS A 151 2.87 -14.88 15.63
N ASN A 152 3.45 -15.07 14.43
CA ASN A 152 4.22 -14.02 13.75
C ASN A 152 3.38 -12.76 13.54
N ILE A 153 2.16 -12.90 13.01
CA ILE A 153 1.26 -11.77 12.77
C ILE A 153 0.91 -11.05 14.07
N ASN A 154 0.59 -11.78 15.14
CA ASN A 154 0.30 -11.18 16.44
C ASN A 154 1.53 -10.46 17.02
N ALA A 155 2.72 -11.06 16.97
CA ALA A 155 3.96 -10.41 17.41
C ALA A 155 4.26 -9.14 16.60
N ARG A 156 3.97 -9.17 15.29
CA ARG A 156 4.08 -8.00 14.41
C ARG A 156 3.08 -6.91 14.79
N TYR A 157 1.84 -7.29 15.08
CA TYR A 157 0.78 -6.39 15.53
C TYR A 157 1.13 -5.75 16.88
N ASP A 158 1.71 -6.50 17.80
CA ASP A 158 2.20 -6.01 19.10
C ASP A 158 3.33 -4.98 18.93
N ILE A 159 4.24 -5.19 17.97
CA ILE A 159 5.28 -4.19 17.64
C ILE A 159 4.62 -2.88 17.18
N TYR A 160 3.62 -2.96 16.30
CA TYR A 160 2.92 -1.74 15.85
C TYR A 160 2.17 -1.05 16.99
N ASN A 161 1.55 -1.81 17.90
CA ASN A 161 0.83 -1.24 19.05
C ASN A 161 1.72 -0.91 20.26
N SER A 162 3.03 -1.15 20.19
CA SER A 162 3.97 -0.79 21.25
C SER A 162 4.09 0.74 21.45
N VAL A 163 3.70 1.51 20.44
CA VAL A 163 3.55 2.96 20.49
C VAL A 163 2.06 3.30 20.53
N ASN A 164 1.68 4.18 21.45
CA ASN A 164 0.29 4.62 21.54
C ASN A 164 -0.16 5.28 20.23
N ASP A 165 -1.41 5.00 19.84
CA ASP A 165 -2.19 5.78 18.87
C ASP A 165 -1.75 5.70 17.38
N VAL A 166 -1.43 4.49 16.90
CA VAL A 166 -1.31 4.24 15.46
C VAL A 166 -2.64 4.56 14.75
N LYS A 167 -2.61 5.47 13.76
CA LYS A 167 -3.79 5.98 13.07
C LYS A 167 -4.28 5.11 11.92
N CYS A 168 -3.35 4.49 11.21
CA CYS A 168 -3.69 3.60 10.11
C CYS A 168 -2.58 2.57 9.88
N PHE A 169 -2.95 1.52 9.15
CA PHE A 169 -2.02 0.51 8.65
C PHE A 169 -1.79 0.71 7.15
N VAL A 170 -0.56 0.59 6.68
CA VAL A 170 -0.19 0.66 5.26
C VAL A 170 0.47 -0.65 4.89
N ASN A 171 -0.10 -1.38 3.93
CA ASN A 171 0.47 -2.62 3.43
C ASN A 171 0.83 -2.49 1.94
N VAL A 172 2.03 -2.92 1.55
CA VAL A 172 2.46 -2.96 0.15
C VAL A 172 2.75 -4.39 -0.30
N GLY A 173 1.99 -4.84 -1.30
CA GLY A 173 2.04 -6.22 -1.80
C GLY A 173 1.06 -7.17 -1.10
N GLY A 174 0.88 -8.36 -1.67
CA GLY A 174 0.05 -9.43 -1.10
C GLY A 174 0.93 -10.41 -0.33
N ASN A 175 1.32 -10.07 0.90
CA ASN A 175 2.12 -10.93 1.77
C ASN A 175 1.23 -11.64 2.80
N ASP A 176 1.63 -12.86 3.18
CA ASP A 176 0.90 -13.70 4.15
C ASP A 176 0.66 -12.96 5.47
N ALA A 177 1.59 -12.13 5.94
CA ALA A 177 1.40 -11.38 7.18
C ALA A 177 0.17 -10.44 7.16
N SER A 178 -0.22 -9.93 5.99
CA SER A 178 -1.32 -8.96 5.89
C SER A 178 -2.71 -9.57 5.89
N PHE A 179 -2.83 -10.81 5.41
CA PHE A 179 -4.11 -11.52 5.27
C PHE A 179 -4.19 -12.78 6.14
N GLY A 180 -3.07 -13.34 6.57
CA GLY A 180 -2.99 -14.51 7.43
C GLY A 180 -3.70 -15.71 6.81
N ASP A 181 -4.66 -16.24 7.56
CA ASP A 181 -5.54 -17.35 7.21
C ASP A 181 -6.77 -16.92 6.36
N SER A 182 -6.84 -15.65 5.97
CA SER A 182 -7.96 -15.11 5.20
C SER A 182 -7.98 -15.59 3.74
N ASN A 183 -9.19 -15.95 3.29
CA ASN A 183 -9.46 -16.23 1.88
C ASN A 183 -9.92 -14.99 1.10
N VAL A 184 -10.03 -13.81 1.73
CA VAL A 184 -10.63 -12.63 1.10
C VAL A 184 -9.67 -11.79 0.28
N MET A 185 -8.36 -12.09 0.31
CA MET A 185 -7.34 -11.32 -0.43
C MET A 185 -7.71 -11.12 -1.90
N VAL A 186 -8.32 -12.12 -2.54
CA VAL A 186 -8.74 -12.07 -3.96
C VAL A 186 -9.85 -11.04 -4.23
N TYR A 187 -10.63 -10.70 -3.20
CA TYR A 187 -11.77 -9.77 -3.29
C TYR A 187 -11.45 -8.37 -2.76
N VAL A 188 -10.24 -8.14 -2.24
CA VAL A 188 -9.84 -6.85 -1.69
C VAL A 188 -9.09 -6.04 -2.74
N ASP A 189 -9.72 -4.97 -3.20
CA ASP A 189 -9.10 -4.01 -4.11
C ASP A 189 -8.01 -3.17 -3.42
N GLY A 190 -7.14 -2.58 -4.24
CA GLY A 190 -6.15 -1.63 -3.77
C GLY A 190 -6.78 -0.29 -3.35
N GLY A 191 -6.26 0.32 -2.29
CA GLY A 191 -6.67 1.62 -1.79
C GLY A 191 -6.97 1.61 -0.28
N ILE A 192 -7.79 2.56 0.16
CA ILE A 192 -8.28 2.63 1.54
C ILE A 192 -9.32 1.54 1.78
N ILE A 193 -9.15 0.81 2.87
CA ILE A 193 -10.05 -0.21 3.39
C ILE A 193 -10.49 0.24 4.78
N THR A 194 -11.80 0.33 4.98
CA THR A 194 -12.43 0.60 6.29
C THR A 194 -13.31 -0.56 6.76
N GLU A 195 -13.62 -1.50 5.87
CA GLU A 195 -14.40 -2.69 6.13
C GLU A 195 -14.02 -3.80 5.14
N LEU A 196 -14.10 -5.06 5.55
CA LEU A 196 -13.86 -6.21 4.69
C LEU A 196 -15.18 -6.80 4.19
N PRO A 197 -15.21 -7.32 2.94
CA PRO A 197 -16.32 -8.13 2.46
C PRO A 197 -16.62 -9.28 3.44
N ASN A 198 -17.89 -9.53 3.71
CA ASN A 198 -18.38 -10.63 4.56
C ASN A 198 -17.93 -10.62 6.03
N LYS A 199 -17.38 -9.52 6.56
CA LYS A 199 -16.88 -9.43 7.95
C LYS A 199 -15.94 -10.58 8.30
N ASP A 200 -14.91 -10.74 7.47
CA ASP A 200 -13.86 -11.72 7.70
C ASP A 200 -13.12 -11.46 9.02
N ASP A 201 -13.19 -12.42 9.94
CA ASP A 201 -12.64 -12.37 11.30
C ASP A 201 -11.27 -13.10 11.41
N SER A 202 -10.63 -13.39 10.28
CA SER A 202 -9.25 -13.95 10.21
C SER A 202 -8.20 -13.05 10.88
N THR A 203 -6.98 -13.58 11.05
CA THR A 203 -5.94 -12.94 11.87
C THR A 203 -4.87 -12.23 11.04
N GLY A 204 -5.17 -11.77 9.83
CA GLY A 204 -4.26 -10.91 9.06
C GLY A 204 -4.12 -9.52 9.68
N LEU A 205 -3.00 -8.83 9.44
CA LEU A 205 -2.84 -7.46 9.95
C LEU A 205 -3.97 -6.52 9.49
N ILE A 206 -4.46 -6.65 8.25
CA ILE A 206 -5.57 -5.81 7.79
C ILE A 206 -6.81 -6.04 8.66
N GLN A 207 -7.16 -7.30 8.92
CA GLN A 207 -8.27 -7.68 9.79
C GLN A 207 -8.08 -7.12 11.21
N LEU A 208 -6.89 -7.30 11.80
CA LEU A 208 -6.59 -6.84 13.15
C LEU A 208 -6.72 -5.32 13.30
N PHE A 209 -6.17 -4.54 12.36
CA PHE A 209 -6.30 -3.08 12.38
C PHE A 209 -7.76 -2.63 12.20
N LEU A 210 -8.51 -3.26 11.28
CA LEU A 210 -9.92 -2.93 11.07
C LEU A 210 -10.80 -3.27 12.27
N LYS A 211 -10.51 -4.38 12.97
CA LYS A 211 -11.18 -4.76 14.23
C LYS A 211 -10.99 -3.70 15.31
N ASP A 212 -9.82 -3.07 15.35
CA ASP A 212 -9.50 -1.96 16.24
C ASP A 212 -9.97 -0.60 15.69
N SER A 213 -10.85 -0.60 14.68
CA SER A 213 -11.41 0.59 14.04
C SER A 213 -10.36 1.52 13.43
N LYS A 214 -9.20 0.97 13.02
CA LYS A 214 -8.14 1.69 12.33
C LYS A 214 -8.18 1.32 10.84
N PRO A 215 -8.29 2.30 9.92
CA PRO A 215 -8.30 2.03 8.49
C PRO A 215 -6.96 1.44 8.02
N ALA A 216 -7.03 0.67 6.94
CA ALA A 216 -5.85 0.16 6.24
C ALA A 216 -5.74 0.79 4.84
N ILE A 217 -4.52 1.04 4.37
CA ILE A 217 -4.21 1.34 2.98
C ILE A 217 -3.52 0.12 2.40
N HIS A 218 -4.20 -0.58 1.50
CA HIS A 218 -3.66 -1.74 0.82
C HIS A 218 -3.19 -1.39 -0.58
N ILE A 219 -1.89 -1.44 -0.80
CA ILE A 219 -1.26 -1.10 -2.07
C ILE A 219 -0.99 -2.40 -2.83
N LEU A 220 -2.02 -2.85 -3.54
CA LEU A 220 -2.02 -3.99 -4.46
C LEU A 220 -2.96 -3.68 -5.64
N ASN A 221 -3.11 -4.62 -6.58
CA ASN A 221 -3.94 -4.45 -7.78
C ASN A 221 -3.58 -3.17 -8.54
N ILE A 222 -2.27 -2.97 -8.76
CA ILE A 222 -1.66 -1.69 -9.15
C ILE A 222 -2.24 -1.11 -10.44
N LYS A 223 -2.65 -1.94 -11.40
CA LYS A 223 -3.29 -1.47 -12.64
C LYS A 223 -4.63 -0.79 -12.35
N SER A 224 -5.47 -1.41 -11.53
CA SER A 224 -6.75 -0.85 -11.09
C SER A 224 -6.55 0.41 -10.24
N LEU A 225 -5.57 0.36 -9.32
CA LEU A 225 -5.22 1.52 -8.49
C LEU A 225 -4.75 2.71 -9.35
N ALA A 226 -3.86 2.48 -10.31
CA ALA A 226 -3.40 3.51 -11.24
C ALA A 226 -4.58 4.12 -12.00
N ALA A 227 -5.44 3.30 -12.59
CA ALA A 227 -6.62 3.75 -13.32
C ALA A 227 -7.58 4.58 -12.44
N LYS A 228 -7.83 4.13 -11.19
CA LYS A 228 -8.67 4.84 -10.21
C LYS A 228 -8.19 6.27 -9.94
N TYR A 229 -6.87 6.47 -9.87
CA TYR A 229 -6.26 7.78 -9.64
C TYR A 229 -5.83 8.50 -10.94
N GLY A 230 -6.27 8.02 -12.10
CA GLY A 230 -6.01 8.64 -13.40
C GLY A 230 -4.53 8.63 -13.80
N LEU A 231 -3.78 7.62 -13.37
CA LEU A 231 -2.42 7.35 -13.83
C LEU A 231 -2.43 6.32 -14.97
N PRO A 232 -1.50 6.43 -15.94
CA PRO A 232 -1.38 5.45 -17.02
C PRO A 232 -0.91 4.09 -16.49
N VAL A 233 -1.40 3.02 -17.12
CA VAL A 233 -0.99 1.64 -16.89
C VAL A 233 0.11 1.28 -17.90
N ASP A 234 1.18 0.65 -17.41
CA ASP A 234 2.40 0.29 -18.15
C ASP A 234 2.96 1.42 -19.03
N PRO A 235 3.25 2.61 -18.46
CA PRO A 235 3.60 3.77 -19.27
C PRO A 235 4.97 3.64 -19.92
N LEU A 236 5.03 3.95 -21.22
CA LEU A 236 6.25 4.10 -22.00
C LEU A 236 6.15 5.34 -22.91
N PRO A 237 6.93 6.42 -22.69
CA PRO A 237 7.91 6.61 -21.61
C PRO A 237 7.26 6.77 -20.22
N LEU A 238 8.08 6.76 -19.16
CA LEU A 238 7.59 7.10 -17.82
C LEU A 238 7.05 8.55 -17.78
N PRO A 239 5.92 8.80 -17.09
CA PRO A 239 5.39 10.16 -16.94
C PRO A 239 6.32 11.04 -16.11
N SER A 240 6.27 12.34 -16.35
CA SER A 240 7.03 13.31 -15.54
C SER A 240 6.37 13.48 -14.16
N VAL A 241 7.16 13.92 -13.18
CA VAL A 241 6.63 14.26 -11.85
C VAL A 241 5.65 15.43 -11.98
N GLY A 242 4.50 15.34 -11.30
CA GLY A 242 3.45 16.36 -11.35
C GLY A 242 2.40 16.14 -12.45
N GLU A 243 2.46 15.02 -13.18
CA GLU A 243 1.51 14.68 -14.23
C GLU A 243 0.50 13.59 -13.80
N GLY A 244 -0.68 13.61 -14.42
CA GLY A 244 -1.72 12.59 -14.23
C GLY A 244 -2.95 13.08 -13.46
N GLY A 245 -3.99 12.26 -13.45
CA GLY A 245 -5.31 12.59 -12.88
C GLY A 245 -5.28 12.87 -11.38
N VAL A 246 -4.32 12.31 -10.64
CA VAL A 246 -4.17 12.47 -9.18
C VAL A 246 -3.97 13.93 -8.74
N TYR A 247 -3.42 14.78 -9.61
CA TYR A 247 -3.23 16.22 -9.33
C TYR A 247 -4.43 17.07 -9.71
N ASN A 248 -5.43 16.50 -10.38
CA ASN A 248 -6.60 17.21 -10.86
C ASN A 248 -7.78 16.99 -9.90
N THR A 249 -8.53 18.04 -9.63
CA THR A 249 -9.79 17.94 -8.88
C THR A 249 -10.93 18.43 -9.75
N TYR A 250 -12.04 17.69 -9.77
CA TYR A 250 -13.25 18.15 -10.46
C TYR A 250 -13.88 19.30 -9.68
N LYS A 251 -13.83 20.51 -10.25
CA LYS A 251 -14.53 21.67 -9.71
C LYS A 251 -15.88 21.81 -10.39
N TYR A 252 -16.92 21.25 -9.76
CA TYR A 252 -18.29 21.46 -10.22
C TYR A 252 -18.67 22.94 -10.14
N ASN A 253 -19.25 23.47 -11.21
CA ASN A 253 -19.80 24.82 -11.19
C ASN A 253 -21.09 24.84 -10.37
N LYS A 254 -20.96 25.14 -9.07
CA LYS A 254 -22.08 25.16 -8.12
C LYS A 254 -23.21 26.10 -8.54
N ILE A 255 -22.89 27.21 -9.21
CA ILE A 255 -23.88 28.17 -9.71
C ILE A 255 -24.69 27.51 -10.83
N LEU A 256 -24.02 26.88 -11.80
CA LEU A 256 -24.69 26.15 -12.87
C LEU A 256 -25.55 25.00 -12.34
N ALA A 257 -25.02 24.21 -11.39
CA ALA A 257 -25.76 23.13 -10.76
C ALA A 257 -27.02 23.66 -10.04
N ALA A 258 -26.91 24.74 -9.26
CA ALA A 258 -28.06 25.37 -8.60
C ALA A 258 -29.08 25.91 -9.62
N ALA A 259 -28.62 26.55 -10.69
CA ALA A 259 -29.49 27.06 -11.75
C ALA A 259 -30.29 25.93 -12.44
N LEU A 260 -29.64 24.79 -12.71
CA LEU A 260 -30.29 23.61 -13.30
C LEU A 260 -31.31 22.99 -12.34
N VAL A 261 -31.00 22.93 -11.03
CA VAL A 261 -31.94 22.44 -10.01
C VAL A 261 -33.18 23.34 -9.94
N VAL A 262 -32.99 24.67 -9.92
CA VAL A 262 -34.12 25.63 -9.92
C VAL A 262 -34.96 25.49 -11.18
N ALA A 263 -34.33 25.39 -12.35
CA ALA A 263 -35.05 25.20 -13.61
C ALA A 263 -35.89 23.90 -13.62
N ALA A 264 -35.36 22.81 -13.06
CA ALA A 264 -36.09 21.56 -12.91
C ALA A 264 -37.32 21.71 -11.99
N PHE A 265 -37.19 22.43 -10.87
CA PHE A 265 -38.33 22.70 -9.98
C PHE A 265 -39.41 23.55 -10.65
N VAL A 266 -39.02 24.56 -11.43
CA VAL A 266 -39.98 25.39 -12.18
C VAL A 266 -40.75 24.54 -13.19
N LEU A 267 -40.06 23.69 -13.95
CA LEU A 267 -40.69 22.78 -14.92
C LEU A 267 -41.67 21.80 -14.23
N LEU A 268 -41.26 21.20 -13.12
CA LEU A 268 -42.14 20.29 -12.36
C LEU A 268 -43.36 21.02 -11.80
N TYR A 269 -43.19 22.26 -11.34
CA TYR A 269 -44.29 23.09 -10.87
C TYR A 269 -45.28 23.43 -11.98
N GLU A 270 -44.78 23.81 -13.16
CA GLU A 270 -45.64 24.07 -14.33
C GLU A 270 -46.41 22.81 -14.76
N ILE A 271 -45.75 21.65 -14.84
CA ILE A 271 -46.40 20.38 -15.19
C ILE A 271 -47.48 20.02 -14.16
N TYR A 272 -47.19 20.17 -12.86
CA TYR A 272 -48.16 19.92 -11.80
C TYR A 272 -49.38 20.83 -11.93
N PHE A 273 -49.17 22.13 -12.20
CA PHE A 273 -50.24 23.10 -12.35
C PHE A 273 -51.10 22.84 -13.59
N ILE A 274 -50.47 22.48 -14.73
CA ILE A 274 -51.18 22.10 -15.95
C ILE A 274 -52.07 20.88 -15.69
N ASN A 275 -51.54 19.84 -15.04
CA ASN A 275 -52.32 18.64 -14.75
C ASN A 275 -53.47 18.91 -13.77
N LYS A 276 -53.25 19.73 -12.74
CA LYS A 276 -54.30 20.12 -11.78
C LYS A 276 -55.44 20.90 -12.42
N ASN A 277 -55.17 21.71 -13.45
CA ASN A 277 -56.22 22.47 -14.16
C ASN A 277 -56.95 21.65 -15.22
N ASN A 278 -56.44 20.47 -15.57
CA ASN A 278 -57.04 19.54 -16.53
C ASN A 278 -57.86 18.42 -15.85
N GLU A 279 -57.90 18.37 -14.51
CA GLU A 279 -58.82 17.58 -13.68
C GLU A 279 -60.06 18.41 -13.29
#